data_AF-A0A1Q3K0F0-F1
#
_entry.id   AF-A0A1Q3K0F0-F1
#
_cell.length_a   1.000
_cell.length_b   1.000
_cell.length_c   1.000
_cell.angle_alpha   90.00
_cell.angle_beta   90.00
_cell.angle_gamma   90.00
#
_symmetry.space_group_name_H-M   'P 1'
#
loop_
_entity.id
_entity.type
_entity.pdbx_description
1 polymer ?
#
loop_
_entity_poly.entity_id
_entity_poly.type
_entity_poly.pdbx_seq_one_letter_code
_entity_poly.pdbx_strand_id
1 'polypeptide(L)'
;MKTKAILLAFVFFLIGGVTYAQASKRNVESKVATVMDKFEALKLDKATTETVTDIFTDFYTAQDKIRDNIQGPSTTLAQGFARQDYQSVRKQNEKIIDDRDKRLKKALTADQYKKWTDEIEPSLRSKK
;
A
#
# COMPACT_ATOMS: atom_id res chain seq x y z
N MET A 1 -34.31 29.77 -14.61
CA MET A 1 -32.83 29.70 -14.63
C MET A 1 -32.21 29.12 -13.35
N LYS A 2 -32.89 29.21 -12.18
CA LYS A 2 -32.36 28.77 -10.87
C LYS A 2 -32.19 27.24 -10.72
N THR A 3 -33.05 26.44 -11.33
CA THR A 3 -32.98 24.97 -11.35
C THR A 3 -31.82 24.41 -12.17
N LYS A 4 -31.38 25.13 -13.22
CA LYS A 4 -30.23 24.72 -14.04
C LYS A 4 -28.89 24.97 -13.32
N ALA A 5 -28.82 25.98 -12.45
CA ALA A 5 -27.64 26.27 -11.63
C ALA A 5 -27.43 25.25 -10.51
N ILE A 6 -28.51 24.69 -9.93
CA ILE A 6 -28.45 23.65 -8.88
C ILE A 6 -27.99 22.30 -9.46
N LEU A 7 -28.45 21.96 -10.69
CA LEU A 7 -28.03 20.74 -11.39
C LEU A 7 -26.54 20.77 -11.77
N LEU A 8 -25.99 21.94 -12.10
CA LEU A 8 -24.57 22.10 -12.43
C LEU A 8 -23.65 21.96 -11.20
N ALA A 9 -24.13 22.36 -10.02
CA ALA A 9 -23.39 22.20 -8.76
C ALA A 9 -23.30 20.73 -8.29
N PHE A 10 -24.30 19.91 -8.60
CA PHE A 10 -24.30 18.47 -8.26
C PHE A 10 -23.31 17.65 -9.12
N VAL A 11 -23.08 18.07 -10.36
CA VAL A 11 -22.14 17.41 -11.29
C VAL A 11 -20.69 17.61 -10.85
N PHE A 12 -20.33 18.77 -10.30
CA PHE A 12 -18.97 19.03 -9.81
C PHE A 12 -18.62 18.22 -8.55
N PHE A 13 -19.59 17.90 -7.69
CA PHE A 13 -19.35 17.09 -6.48
C PHE A 13 -19.07 15.62 -6.80
N LEU A 14 -19.60 15.10 -7.92
CA LEU A 14 -19.38 13.71 -8.35
C LEU A 14 -17.99 13.48 -8.97
N ILE A 15 -17.34 14.51 -9.50
CA ILE A 15 -16.02 14.39 -10.16
C ILE A 15 -14.86 14.46 -9.13
N GLY A 16 -15.08 15.07 -7.96
CA GLY A 16 -14.04 15.27 -6.94
C GLY A 16 -13.57 14.00 -6.21
N GLY A 17 -14.34 12.91 -6.25
CA GLY A 17 -14.03 11.68 -5.51
C GLY A 17 -13.12 10.68 -6.24
N VAL A 18 -12.95 10.80 -7.55
CA VAL A 18 -12.28 9.77 -8.37
C VAL A 18 -10.75 9.94 -8.44
N THR A 19 -10.24 11.13 -8.12
CA THR A 19 -8.81 11.47 -8.27
C THR A 19 -7.92 10.76 -7.25
N TYR A 20 -8.42 10.47 -6.05
CA TYR A 20 -7.64 9.83 -4.98
C TYR A 20 -7.39 8.34 -5.23
N ALA A 21 -8.37 7.61 -5.78
CA ALA A 21 -8.25 6.18 -6.07
C ALA A 21 -7.22 5.91 -7.18
N GLN A 22 -7.12 6.78 -8.18
CA GLN A 22 -6.16 6.62 -9.28
C GLN A 22 -4.72 6.96 -8.86
N ALA A 23 -4.52 7.95 -7.98
CA ALA A 23 -3.20 8.33 -7.48
C ALA A 23 -2.61 7.27 -6.53
N SER A 24 -3.42 6.67 -5.64
CA SER A 24 -2.97 5.58 -4.76
C SER A 24 -2.61 4.32 -5.56
N LYS A 25 -3.41 3.93 -6.56
CA LYS A 25 -3.08 2.78 -7.42
C LYS A 25 -1.73 2.91 -8.11
N ARG A 26 -1.44 4.08 -8.71
CA ARG A 26 -0.12 4.34 -9.34
C ARG A 26 1.04 4.25 -8.35
N ASN A 27 0.81 4.62 -7.08
CA ASN A 27 1.82 4.52 -6.04
C ASN A 27 2.08 3.05 -5.63
N VAL A 28 1.03 2.24 -5.51
CA VAL A 28 1.15 0.80 -5.23
C VAL A 28 1.91 0.09 -6.34
N GLU A 29 1.53 0.31 -7.60
CA GLU A 29 2.20 -0.29 -8.76
C GLU A 29 3.70 0.04 -8.80
N SER A 30 4.08 1.29 -8.57
CA SER A 30 5.48 1.71 -8.52
C SER A 30 6.26 1.07 -7.37
N LYS A 31 5.66 0.96 -6.19
CA LYS A 31 6.28 0.27 -5.03
C LYS A 31 6.46 -1.22 -5.31
N VAL A 32 5.46 -1.88 -5.90
CA VAL A 32 5.55 -3.30 -6.29
C VAL A 32 6.67 -3.49 -7.31
N ALA A 33 6.74 -2.67 -8.36
CA ALA A 33 7.82 -2.73 -9.34
C ALA A 33 9.20 -2.63 -8.70
N THR A 34 9.39 -1.65 -7.79
CA THR A 34 10.66 -1.47 -7.06
C THR A 34 11.08 -2.71 -6.27
N VAL A 35 10.12 -3.41 -5.67
CA VAL A 35 10.40 -4.67 -4.96
C VAL A 35 10.72 -5.78 -5.96
N MET A 36 9.93 -5.91 -7.02
CA MET A 36 10.13 -6.95 -8.02
C MET A 36 11.49 -6.84 -8.71
N ASP A 37 11.99 -5.61 -8.93
CA ASP A 37 13.35 -5.37 -9.43
C ASP A 37 14.43 -5.98 -8.50
N LYS A 38 14.21 -5.97 -7.18
CA LYS A 38 15.12 -6.63 -6.22
C LYS A 38 14.97 -8.15 -6.24
N PHE A 39 13.76 -8.64 -6.50
CA PHE A 39 13.46 -10.08 -6.60
C PHE A 39 13.99 -10.73 -7.87
N GLU A 40 14.38 -9.96 -8.91
CA GLU A 40 15.06 -10.51 -10.09
C GLU A 40 16.30 -11.36 -9.70
N ALA A 41 16.99 -10.97 -8.62
CA ALA A 41 18.15 -11.69 -8.08
C ALA A 41 17.83 -13.09 -7.53
N LEU A 42 16.54 -13.43 -7.36
CA LEU A 42 16.08 -14.74 -6.92
C LEU A 42 15.71 -15.68 -8.07
N LYS A 43 15.64 -15.16 -9.31
CA LYS A 43 15.28 -15.92 -10.53
C LYS A 43 14.06 -16.81 -10.31
N LEU A 44 12.98 -16.22 -9.80
CA LEU A 44 11.72 -16.92 -9.54
C LEU A 44 11.14 -17.49 -10.85
N ASP A 45 10.45 -18.62 -10.76
CA ASP A 45 9.61 -19.06 -11.88
C ASP A 45 8.41 -18.11 -12.07
N LYS A 46 7.70 -18.25 -13.19
CA LYS A 46 6.59 -17.36 -13.55
C LYS A 46 5.46 -17.38 -12.51
N ALA A 47 5.06 -18.55 -12.02
CA ALA A 47 3.95 -18.68 -11.08
C ALA A 47 4.31 -18.09 -9.71
N THR A 48 5.55 -18.31 -9.27
CA THR A 48 6.08 -17.72 -8.03
C THR A 48 6.22 -16.21 -8.17
N THR A 49 6.63 -15.70 -9.34
CA THR A 49 6.70 -14.26 -9.63
C THR A 49 5.32 -13.59 -9.54
N GLU A 50 4.30 -14.19 -10.15
CA GLU A 50 2.91 -13.69 -10.05
C GLU A 50 2.41 -13.70 -8.60
N THR A 51 2.65 -14.80 -7.88
CA THR A 51 2.29 -14.93 -6.46
C THR A 51 2.96 -13.87 -5.59
N VAL A 52 4.26 -13.62 -5.78
CA VAL A 52 5.01 -12.59 -5.04
C VAL A 52 4.50 -11.18 -5.39
N THR A 53 4.20 -10.93 -6.66
CA THR A 53 3.61 -9.66 -7.12
C THR A 53 2.28 -9.38 -6.42
N ASP A 54 1.41 -10.39 -6.29
CA ASP A 54 0.14 -10.27 -5.58
C ASP A 54 0.34 -10.03 -4.08
N ILE A 55 1.27 -10.74 -3.45
CA ILE A 55 1.62 -10.54 -2.03
C ILE A 55 2.01 -9.07 -1.76
N PHE A 56 2.87 -8.49 -2.60
CA PHE A 56 3.28 -7.10 -2.42
C PHE A 56 2.20 -6.09 -2.81
N THR A 57 1.36 -6.39 -3.79
CA THR A 57 0.21 -5.56 -4.15
C THR A 57 -0.76 -5.45 -2.97
N ASP A 58 -1.08 -6.58 -2.32
CA ASP A 58 -1.91 -6.60 -1.11
C ASP A 58 -1.27 -5.84 0.04
N PHE A 59 0.02 -6.08 0.28
CA PHE A 59 0.77 -5.42 1.36
C PHE A 59 0.77 -3.90 1.21
N TYR A 60 1.11 -3.38 0.03
CA TYR A 60 1.16 -1.94 -0.20
C TYR A 60 -0.21 -1.29 -0.24
N THR A 61 -1.24 -2.01 -0.73
CA THR A 61 -2.63 -1.56 -0.63
C THR A 61 -3.07 -1.45 0.83
N ALA A 62 -2.69 -2.40 1.69
CA ALA A 62 -2.99 -2.35 3.11
C ALA A 62 -2.24 -1.23 3.83
N GLN A 63 -0.97 -0.99 3.48
CA GLN A 63 -0.21 0.16 3.98
C GLN A 63 -0.87 1.50 3.61
N ASP A 64 -1.29 1.67 2.36
CA ASP A 64 -1.95 2.88 1.92
C ASP A 64 -3.26 3.11 2.69
N LYS A 65 -4.05 2.05 2.96
CA LYS A 65 -5.25 2.14 3.84
C LYS A 65 -4.92 2.58 5.27
N ILE A 66 -3.85 2.04 5.87
CA ILE A 66 -3.40 2.45 7.22
C ILE A 66 -3.02 3.93 7.19
N ARG A 67 -2.28 4.38 6.17
CA ARG A 67 -1.90 5.78 6.01
C ARG A 67 -3.12 6.70 5.86
N ASP A 68 -4.08 6.32 5.02
CA ASP A 68 -5.28 7.12 4.77
C ASP A 68 -6.13 7.24 6.05
N ASN A 69 -6.18 6.19 6.88
CA ASN A 69 -6.81 6.23 8.20
C ASN A 69 -6.08 7.18 9.18
N ILE A 70 -4.77 7.36 9.05
CA ILE A 70 -3.97 8.29 9.88
C ILE A 70 -4.17 9.74 9.44
N GLN A 71 -4.16 9.99 8.13
CA GLN A 71 -4.21 11.34 7.59
C GLN A 71 -5.63 11.95 7.64
N GLY A 72 -6.66 11.11 7.76
CA GLY A 72 -8.07 11.51 7.78
C GLY A 72 -8.52 12.15 6.46
N PRO A 73 -9.83 12.37 6.25
CA PRO A 73 -10.28 13.19 5.13
C PRO A 73 -9.74 14.62 5.29
N SER A 74 -9.04 15.11 4.26
CA SER A 74 -8.39 16.43 4.21
C SER A 74 -9.34 17.64 4.27
N THR A 75 -10.58 17.47 4.75
CA THR A 75 -11.68 18.43 4.54
C THR A 75 -12.34 18.99 5.80
N THR A 76 -11.83 18.76 7.01
CA THR A 76 -12.43 19.41 8.20
C THR A 76 -11.38 19.95 9.16
N LEU A 77 -11.73 21.05 9.81
CA LEU A 77 -11.04 21.78 10.88
C LEU A 77 -10.65 20.93 12.11
N ALA A 78 -10.72 19.59 12.01
CA ALA A 78 -10.49 18.60 13.06
C ALA A 78 -9.08 17.98 13.03
N GLN A 79 -8.19 18.40 12.12
CA GLN A 79 -6.80 17.90 12.03
C GLN A 79 -5.99 18.04 13.34
N GLY A 80 -6.43 18.88 14.28
CA GLY A 80 -5.78 19.07 15.58
C GLY A 80 -6.17 18.08 16.68
N PHE A 81 -7.27 17.30 16.53
CA PHE A 81 -7.86 16.53 17.65
C PHE A 81 -7.82 15.01 17.47
N ALA A 82 -7.54 14.49 16.29
CA ALA A 82 -7.37 13.06 16.07
C ALA A 82 -5.96 12.61 16.45
N ARG A 83 -5.67 12.53 17.76
CA ARG A 83 -4.55 11.70 18.24
C ARG A 83 -4.94 10.24 18.01
N GLN A 84 -4.69 9.75 16.79
CA GLN A 84 -4.87 8.34 16.53
C GLN A 84 -3.95 7.55 17.46
N ASP A 85 -4.45 6.46 18.02
CA ASP A 85 -3.66 5.61 18.90
C ASP A 85 -2.48 5.03 18.12
N TYR A 86 -1.29 5.59 18.36
CA TYR A 86 -0.04 5.15 17.76
C TYR A 86 0.21 3.65 17.99
N GLN A 87 -0.28 3.08 19.10
CA GLN A 87 -0.17 1.63 19.36
C GLN A 87 -1.05 0.83 18.40
N SER A 88 -2.27 1.30 18.10
CA SER A 88 -3.16 0.67 17.13
C SER A 88 -2.55 0.65 15.72
N VAL A 89 -2.01 1.80 15.27
CA VAL A 89 -1.33 1.91 13.97
C VAL A 89 -0.12 0.99 13.88
N ARG A 90 0.70 0.96 14.94
CA ARG A 90 1.86 0.07 15.01
C ARG A 90 1.44 -1.40 14.91
N LYS A 91 0.43 -1.83 15.68
CA LYS A 91 -0.08 -3.20 15.63
C LYS A 91 -0.63 -3.58 14.25
N GLN A 92 -1.32 -2.65 13.58
CA GLN A 92 -1.80 -2.87 12.21
C GLN A 92 -0.64 -3.05 11.22
N ASN A 93 0.40 -2.21 11.32
CA ASN A 93 1.60 -2.33 10.51
C ASN A 93 2.35 -3.65 10.77
N GLU A 94 2.54 -4.02 12.03
CA GLU A 94 3.16 -5.31 12.40
C GLU A 94 2.36 -6.48 11.80
N LYS A 95 1.02 -6.44 11.90
CA LYS A 95 0.16 -7.50 11.34
C LYS A 95 0.31 -7.69 9.84
N ILE A 96 0.39 -6.61 9.05
CA ILE A 96 0.51 -6.73 7.58
C ILE A 96 1.91 -7.16 7.15
N ILE A 97 2.96 -6.82 7.93
CA ILE A 97 4.33 -7.33 7.72
C ILE A 97 4.36 -8.83 8.00
N ASP A 98 3.79 -9.25 9.13
CA ASP A 98 3.69 -10.66 9.53
C ASP A 98 2.95 -11.51 8.48
N ASP A 99 1.87 -10.99 7.91
CA ASP A 99 1.10 -11.67 6.88
C ASP A 99 1.89 -11.83 5.58
N ARG A 100 2.55 -10.75 5.12
CA ARG A 100 3.45 -10.77 3.97
C ARG A 100 4.54 -11.83 4.15
N ASP A 101 5.22 -11.84 5.28
CA ASP A 101 6.35 -12.76 5.53
C ASP A 101 5.88 -14.22 5.63
N LYS A 102 4.73 -14.48 6.26
CA LYS A 102 4.11 -15.81 6.27
C LYS A 102 3.74 -16.29 4.86
N ARG A 103 3.25 -15.40 3.99
CA ARG A 103 2.91 -15.73 2.60
C ARG A 103 4.17 -15.96 1.77
N LEU A 104 5.19 -15.11 1.91
CA LEU A 104 6.48 -15.29 1.23
C LEU A 104 7.17 -16.59 1.65
N LYS A 105 7.16 -16.95 2.93
CA LYS A 105 7.73 -18.21 3.42
C LYS A 105 7.07 -19.46 2.82
N LYS A 106 5.79 -19.37 2.44
CA LYS A 106 5.06 -20.45 1.77
C LYS A 106 5.32 -20.50 0.26
N ALA A 107 5.50 -19.33 -0.36
CA ALA A 107 5.67 -19.21 -1.81
C ALA A 107 7.11 -19.45 -2.27
N LEU A 108 8.09 -19.08 -1.45
CA LEU A 108 9.51 -19.16 -1.76
C LEU A 108 10.12 -20.46 -1.24
N THR A 109 11.20 -20.92 -1.89
CA THR A 109 12.07 -21.94 -1.30
C THR A 109 12.77 -21.41 -0.05
N ALA A 110 13.34 -22.29 0.77
CA ALA A 110 14.07 -21.90 1.98
C ALA A 110 15.23 -20.92 1.67
N ASP A 111 15.98 -21.17 0.59
CA ASP A 111 17.11 -20.33 0.19
C ASP A 111 16.65 -18.96 -0.34
N GLN A 112 15.58 -18.94 -1.14
CA GLN A 112 14.97 -17.70 -1.62
C GLN A 112 14.41 -16.88 -0.48
N TYR A 113 13.73 -17.51 0.48
CA TYR A 113 13.20 -16.84 1.66
C TYR A 113 14.32 -16.30 2.55
N LYS A 114 15.42 -17.04 2.71
CA LYS A 114 16.61 -16.56 3.42
C LYS A 114 17.22 -15.33 2.76
N LYS A 115 17.34 -15.35 1.43
CA LYS A 115 17.84 -14.19 0.68
C LYS A 115 16.89 -12.99 0.76
N TRP A 116 15.58 -13.24 0.81
CA TRP A 116 14.60 -12.20 1.12
C TRP A 116 14.87 -11.55 2.48
N THR A 117 15.00 -12.33 3.56
CA THR A 117 15.18 -11.78 4.91
C THR A 117 16.53 -11.11 5.13
N ASP A 118 17.58 -11.67 4.54
CA ASP A 118 18.95 -11.25 4.85
C ASP A 118 19.44 -10.10 3.97
N GLU A 119 18.96 -10.03 2.71
CA GLU A 119 19.47 -9.08 1.72
C GLU A 119 18.38 -8.14 1.20
N ILE A 120 17.26 -8.69 0.70
CA ILE A 120 16.28 -7.89 -0.03
C ILE A 120 15.48 -7.00 0.92
N GLU A 121 14.85 -7.56 1.96
CA GLU A 121 14.03 -6.78 2.89
C GLU A 121 14.84 -5.63 3.54
N PRO A 122 16.06 -5.87 4.07
CA PRO A 122 16.88 -4.80 4.62
C PRO A 122 17.23 -3.73 3.59
N SER A 123 17.40 -4.08 2.31
CA SER A 123 17.68 -3.11 1.24
C SER A 123 16.50 -2.17 0.93
N LEU A 124 15.26 -2.62 1.20
CA LEU A 124 14.04 -1.84 1.00
C LEU A 124 13.77 -0.87 2.15
N ARG A 125 14.29 -1.17 3.35
CA ARG A 125 14.27 -0.26 4.49
C ARG A 125 15.33 0.81 4.26
N SER A 126 14.93 1.95 3.68
CA SER A 126 15.81 3.11 3.51
C SER A 126 16.59 3.37 4.81
N LYS A 127 17.91 3.16 4.77
CA LYS A 127 18.83 3.72 5.75
C LYS A 127 18.91 5.22 5.44
N LYS A 128 18.06 6.01 6.10
CA LYS A 128 18.42 7.40 6.38
C LYS A 128 19.37 7.42 7.56
#